data_AF-A0A2T8KRU3-F1
#
_entry.id   AF-A0A2T8KRU3-F1
#
_cell.length_a   1.000
_cell.length_b   1.000
_cell.length_c   1.000
_cell.angle_alpha   90.00
_cell.angle_beta   90.00
_cell.angle_gamma   90.00
#
_symmetry.space_group_name_H-M   'P 1'
#
loop_
_entity.id
_entity.type
_entity.pdbx_description
1 polymer ?
#
loop_
_entity_poly.entity_id
_entity_poly.type
_entity_poly.pdbx_seq_one_letter_code
_entity_poly.pdbx_strand_id
1 'polypeptide(L)'
;MAPWPLYAEQHLNAFELVSVMGVAVGMEVDRKRGNFVEAAELERAVRSLMGGGSEEGRETREKAAEAKALCRKAVEGGGSSDVSMQKLAREICDEHKTRGCEAAGVMRGD
;
A
#
# COMPACT_ATOMS: atom_id res chain seq x y z
N MET A 1 -8.07 -4.01 9.76
CA MET A 1 -8.99 -2.96 9.23
C MET A 1 -10.15 -3.63 8.50
N ALA A 2 -11.25 -2.93 8.23
CA ALA A 2 -12.32 -3.40 7.35
C ALA A 2 -12.38 -2.49 6.11
N PRO A 3 -12.05 -2.98 4.91
CA PRO A 3 -12.00 -2.15 3.72
C PRO A 3 -13.42 -1.87 3.22
N TRP A 4 -13.75 -0.60 3.06
CA TRP A 4 -15.02 -0.15 2.50
C TRP A 4 -14.75 0.63 1.21
N PRO A 5 -14.75 -0.05 0.04
CA PRO A 5 -14.44 0.61 -1.23
C PRO A 5 -15.55 1.59 -1.61
N LEU A 6 -15.16 2.77 -2.08
CA LEU A 6 -16.05 3.81 -2.58
C LEU A 6 -15.95 3.95 -4.10
N TYR A 7 -14.73 3.99 -4.65
CA TYR A 7 -14.51 4.19 -6.09
C TYR A 7 -13.14 3.69 -6.58
N ALA A 8 -12.94 3.77 -7.91
CA ALA A 8 -11.69 3.44 -8.61
C ALA A 8 -11.10 2.06 -8.24
N GLU A 9 -9.80 2.01 -7.97
CA GLU A 9 -9.03 0.79 -7.72
C GLU A 9 -9.24 0.21 -6.31
N GLN A 10 -10.01 0.89 -5.46
CA GLN A 10 -10.21 0.49 -4.06
C GLN A 10 -10.81 -0.92 -3.92
N HIS A 11 -11.58 -1.39 -4.90
CA HIS A 11 -12.09 -2.76 -4.93
C HIS A 11 -10.96 -3.80 -5.06
N LEU A 12 -9.95 -3.50 -5.88
CA LEU A 12 -8.76 -4.35 -6.02
C LEU A 12 -7.90 -4.27 -4.75
N ASN A 13 -7.72 -3.08 -4.19
CA ASN A 13 -6.99 -2.92 -2.92
C ASN A 13 -7.69 -3.67 -1.77
N ALA A 14 -9.02 -3.64 -1.71
CA ALA A 14 -9.79 -4.40 -0.73
C ALA A 14 -9.58 -5.91 -0.88
N PHE A 15 -9.60 -6.42 -2.12
CA PHE A 15 -9.29 -7.83 -2.41
C PHE A 15 -7.85 -8.18 -1.99
N GLU A 16 -6.86 -7.36 -2.34
CA GLU A 16 -5.46 -7.57 -1.98
C GLU A 16 -5.29 -7.64 -0.45
N LEU A 17 -5.84 -6.67 0.28
CA LEU A 17 -5.73 -6.58 1.73
C LEU A 17 -6.38 -7.76 2.46
N VAL A 18 -7.51 -8.27 1.96
CA VAL A 18 -8.28 -9.36 2.59
C VAL A 18 -7.77 -10.72 2.13
N SER A 19 -7.73 -10.96 0.82
CA SER A 19 -7.50 -12.30 0.26
C SER A 19 -6.02 -12.63 0.05
N VAL A 20 -5.19 -11.65 -0.29
CA VAL A 20 -3.77 -11.89 -0.60
C VAL A 20 -2.90 -11.68 0.63
N MET A 21 -3.02 -10.51 1.27
CA MET A 21 -2.21 -10.15 2.43
C MET A 21 -2.79 -10.68 3.75
N GLY A 22 -4.12 -10.83 3.85
CA GLY A 22 -4.80 -11.25 5.08
C GLY A 22 -4.66 -10.25 6.24
N VAL A 23 -4.50 -8.95 5.93
CA VAL A 23 -4.33 -7.86 6.91
C VAL A 23 -5.63 -7.08 7.17
N ALA A 24 -6.73 -7.52 6.56
CA ALA A 24 -8.03 -6.91 6.72
C ALA A 24 -9.16 -7.96 6.80
N VAL A 25 -10.25 -7.59 7.47
CA VAL A 25 -11.50 -8.37 7.54
C VAL A 25 -12.41 -7.88 6.41
N GLY A 26 -12.79 -8.77 5.51
CA GLY A 26 -13.69 -8.45 4.41
C GLY A 26 -15.11 -8.18 4.89
N MET A 27 -15.82 -7.29 4.18
CA MET A 27 -17.25 -7.08 4.34
C MET A 27 -17.97 -7.44 3.04
N GLU A 28 -19.17 -8.01 3.15
CA GLU A 28 -20.08 -8.14 2.02
C GLU A 28 -20.64 -6.76 1.63
N VAL A 29 -20.32 -6.32 0.41
CA VAL A 29 -20.64 -5.00 -0.12
C VAL A 29 -21.54 -5.14 -1.34
N ASP A 30 -22.75 -4.56 -1.28
CA ASP A 30 -23.63 -4.46 -2.45
C ASP A 30 -23.20 -3.29 -3.33
N ARG A 31 -22.48 -3.64 -4.40
CA ARG A 31 -21.98 -2.70 -5.40
C ARG A 31 -23.09 -2.05 -6.24
N LYS A 32 -24.23 -2.70 -6.39
CA LYS A 32 -25.38 -2.15 -7.14
C LYS A 32 -26.10 -1.09 -6.33
N ARG A 33 -26.02 -1.15 -5.00
CA ARG A 33 -26.59 -0.16 -4.06
C ARG A 33 -25.56 0.89 -3.60
N GLY A 34 -24.57 1.20 -4.43
CA GLY A 34 -23.57 2.22 -4.10
C GLY A 34 -22.64 1.81 -2.97
N ASN A 35 -22.23 0.54 -2.97
CA ASN A 35 -21.37 -0.07 -1.95
C ASN A 35 -22.01 -0.10 -0.56
N PHE A 36 -23.29 -0.46 -0.52
CA PHE A 36 -24.04 -0.61 0.73
C PHE A 36 -23.57 -1.84 1.50
N VAL A 37 -23.49 -1.73 2.83
CA VAL A 37 -23.17 -2.83 3.74
C VAL A 37 -24.32 -2.97 4.72
N GLU A 38 -24.85 -4.18 4.85
CA GLU A 38 -25.92 -4.47 5.81
C GLU A 38 -25.42 -4.27 7.25
N ALA A 39 -26.30 -3.78 8.14
CA ALA A 39 -25.90 -3.42 9.50
C ALA A 39 -25.32 -4.61 10.29
N ALA A 40 -25.87 -5.81 10.09
CA ALA A 40 -25.37 -7.04 10.70
C ALA A 40 -23.95 -7.39 10.25
N GLU A 41 -23.64 -7.13 8.97
CA GLU A 41 -22.31 -7.40 8.41
C GLU A 41 -21.27 -6.40 8.94
N LEU A 42 -21.66 -5.12 9.04
CA LEU A 42 -20.82 -4.10 9.67
C LEU A 42 -20.55 -4.44 11.14
N GLU A 43 -21.58 -4.86 11.89
CA GLU A 43 -21.44 -5.28 13.28
C GLU A 43 -20.47 -6.46 13.41
N ARG A 44 -20.59 -7.49 12.56
CA ARG A 44 -19.68 -8.64 12.53
C ARG A 44 -18.23 -8.19 12.33
N ALA A 45 -17.98 -7.38 11.30
CA ALA A 45 -16.63 -6.92 10.96
C ALA A 45 -16.00 -6.09 12.11
N VAL A 46 -16.78 -5.18 12.72
CA VAL A 46 -16.31 -4.37 13.84
C VAL A 46 -16.01 -5.24 15.07
N ARG A 47 -16.88 -6.19 15.42
CA ARG A 47 -16.66 -7.12 16.54
C ARG A 47 -15.43 -8.00 16.33
N SER A 48 -15.21 -8.51 15.10
CA SER A 48 -14.00 -9.24 14.75
C SER A 48 -12.75 -8.37 15.02
N LEU A 49 -12.75 -7.12 14.55
CA LEU A 49 -11.61 -6.22 14.66
C LEU A 49 -11.31 -5.70 16.07
N MET A 50 -12.33 -5.49 16.91
CA MET A 50 -12.21 -4.83 18.21
C MET A 50 -12.04 -5.80 19.39
N GLY A 51 -11.77 -7.08 19.12
CA GLY A 51 -11.44 -8.04 20.18
C GLY A 51 -12.64 -8.75 20.78
N GLY A 52 -13.71 -8.96 20.01
CA GLY A 52 -14.84 -9.81 20.41
C GLY A 52 -14.52 -11.32 20.48
N GLY A 53 -13.28 -11.71 20.76
CA GLY A 53 -12.85 -13.11 20.82
C GLY A 53 -12.77 -13.84 19.46
N SER A 54 -12.90 -13.12 18.34
CA SER A 54 -12.79 -13.68 17.00
C SER A 54 -11.34 -13.98 16.64
N GLU A 55 -11.09 -15.22 16.24
CA GLU A 55 -9.77 -15.68 15.76
C GLU A 55 -9.35 -14.92 14.48
N GLU A 56 -10.29 -14.72 13.55
CA GLU A 56 -10.08 -13.94 12.32
C GLU A 56 -9.49 -12.56 12.63
N GLY A 57 -10.04 -11.87 13.64
CA GLY A 57 -9.56 -10.54 14.04
C GLY A 57 -8.16 -10.57 14.66
N ARG A 58 -7.84 -11.62 15.43
CA ARG A 58 -6.51 -11.79 16.04
C ARG A 58 -5.45 -12.03 14.97
N GLU A 59 -5.67 -13.00 14.09
CA GLU A 59 -4.76 -13.31 12.98
C GLU A 59 -4.53 -12.10 12.07
N THR A 60 -5.61 -11.39 11.74
CA THR A 60 -5.54 -10.17 10.93
C THR A 60 -4.65 -9.10 11.57
N ARG A 61 -4.74 -8.91 12.90
CA ARG A 61 -3.90 -7.93 13.63
C ARG A 61 -2.44 -8.36 13.69
N GLU A 62 -2.17 -9.65 13.85
CA GLU A 62 -0.81 -10.20 13.84
C GLU A 62 -0.15 -10.02 12.47
N LYS A 63 -0.83 -10.43 11.39
CA LYS A 63 -0.37 -10.18 10.02
C LYS A 63 -0.16 -8.71 9.73
N ALA A 64 -1.06 -7.84 10.19
CA ALA A 64 -0.90 -6.39 10.02
C ALA A 64 0.32 -5.85 10.78
N ALA A 65 0.65 -6.39 11.96
CA ALA A 65 1.83 -6.01 12.72
C ALA A 65 3.12 -6.47 12.04
N GLU A 66 3.15 -7.69 11.48
CA GLU A 66 4.25 -8.20 10.67
C GLU A 66 4.47 -7.37 9.42
N ALA A 67 3.40 -7.12 8.65
CA ALA A 67 3.43 -6.28 7.47
C ALA A 67 3.96 -4.88 7.80
N LYS A 68 3.52 -4.27 8.92
CA LYS A 68 4.05 -2.98 9.40
C LYS A 68 5.56 -3.04 9.64
N ALA A 69 6.06 -4.08 10.29
CA ALA A 69 7.49 -4.23 10.56
C ALA A 69 8.31 -4.38 9.25
N LEU A 70 7.80 -5.17 8.31
CA LEU A 70 8.42 -5.35 6.99
C LEU A 70 8.45 -4.04 6.19
N CYS A 71 7.32 -3.32 6.12
CA CYS A 71 7.26 -2.03 5.46
C CYS A 71 8.24 -1.03 6.08
N ARG A 72 8.36 -0.99 7.42
CA ARG A 72 9.32 -0.10 8.09
C ARG A 72 10.76 -0.44 7.71
N LYS A 73 11.11 -1.73 7.73
CA LYS A 73 12.45 -2.21 7.34
C LYS A 73 12.77 -1.91 5.86
N ALA A 74 11.78 -1.97 4.97
CA ALA A 74 11.97 -1.70 3.55
C ALA A 74 12.37 -0.24 3.27
N VAL A 75 11.88 0.71 4.07
CA VAL A 75 12.12 2.16 3.90
C VAL A 75 13.21 2.73 4.81
N GLU A 76 13.62 2.00 5.86
CA GLU A 76 14.78 2.36 6.68
C GLU A 76 16.08 2.37 5.84
N GLY A 77 17.12 3.06 6.32
CA GLY A 77 18.38 3.21 5.58
C GLY A 77 19.03 1.86 5.25
N GLY A 78 19.33 1.64 3.97
CA GLY A 78 19.81 0.36 3.45
C GLY A 78 18.70 -0.68 3.20
N GLY A 79 17.44 -0.33 3.44
CA GLY A 79 16.28 -1.12 3.08
C GLY A 79 16.06 -1.21 1.57
N SER A 80 15.25 -2.17 1.12
CA SER A 80 15.04 -2.41 -0.31
C SER A 80 14.45 -1.20 -1.04
N SER A 81 13.41 -0.57 -0.48
CA SER A 81 12.79 0.61 -1.07
C SER A 81 13.70 1.83 -1.01
N ASP A 82 14.47 1.99 0.07
CA ASP A 82 15.50 3.05 0.17
C ASP A 82 16.54 2.90 -0.94
N VAL A 83 17.11 1.71 -1.11
CA VAL A 83 18.10 1.42 -2.17
C VAL A 83 17.52 1.65 -3.57
N SER A 84 16.30 1.18 -3.84
CA SER A 84 15.63 1.38 -5.13
C SER A 84 15.41 2.87 -5.43
N MET A 85 14.96 3.65 -4.45
CA MET A 85 14.73 5.08 -4.62
C MET A 85 16.05 5.86 -4.77
N GLN A 86 17.09 5.49 -4.04
CA GLN A 86 18.43 6.08 -4.23
C GLN A 86 18.99 5.79 -5.62
N LYS A 87 18.77 4.57 -6.14
CA LYS A 87 19.19 4.22 -7.51
C LYS A 87 18.46 5.09 -8.54
N LEU A 88 17.13 5.18 -8.44
CA LEU A 88 16.33 6.03 -9.31
C LEU A 88 16.79 7.50 -9.26
N ALA A 89 17.04 8.04 -8.07
CA ALA A 89 17.51 9.41 -7.90
C ALA A 89 18.87 9.65 -8.56
N ARG A 90 19.79 8.68 -8.50
CA ARG A 90 21.10 8.77 -9.17
C ARG A 90 20.95 8.79 -10.69
N GLU A 91 20.13 7.91 -11.24
CA GLU A 91 19.86 7.83 -12.68
C GLU A 91 19.33 9.17 -13.22
N ILE A 92 18.33 9.76 -12.55
CA ILE A 92 17.79 11.08 -12.90
C ILE A 92 18.84 12.18 -12.78
N CYS A 93 19.66 12.17 -11.72
CA CYS A 93 20.70 13.18 -11.52
C CYS A 93 21.80 13.10 -12.57
N ASP A 94 22.19 11.89 -12.96
CA ASP A 94 23.26 11.68 -13.93
C ASP A 94 22.79 12.04 -15.36
N GLU A 95 21.53 11.77 -15.71
CA GLU A 95 20.92 12.27 -16.96
C GLU A 95 20.92 13.80 -17.04
N HIS A 96 20.68 14.51 -15.94
CA HIS A 96 20.75 15.97 -15.93
C HIS A 96 22.18 16.50 -16.07
N LYS A 97 23.18 15.80 -15.52
CA LYS A 97 24.59 16.17 -15.69
C LYS A 97 25.08 15.94 -17.12
N THR A 98 24.70 14.82 -17.75
CA THR A 98 25.10 14.53 -19.13
C THR A 98 24.50 15.55 -20.09
N ARG A 99 23.20 15.87 -19.95
CA ARG A 99 22.54 16.91 -20.75
C ARG A 99 23.12 18.31 -20.53
N GLY A 100 23.52 18.64 -19.29
CA GLY A 100 24.19 19.90 -18.96
C GLY A 100 25.60 20.01 -19.55
N CYS A 101 26.37 18.92 -19.53
CA CYS A 101 27.70 18.85 -20.14
C CYS A 101 27.64 18.90 -21.68
N GLU A 102 26.66 18.25 -22.30
CA GLU A 102 26.41 18.35 -23.75
C GLU A 102 26.03 19.78 -24.16
N ALA A 103 25.12 20.43 -23.42
CA ALA A 103 24.75 21.82 -23.67
C ALA A 103 25.94 22.79 -23.49
N ALA A 104 26.78 22.57 -22.48
CA ALA A 104 27.99 23.37 -22.24
C ALA A 104 29.12 23.08 -23.24
N GLY A 105 29.17 21.88 -23.81
CA GLY A 105 30.10 21.48 -24.87
C GLY A 105 29.72 22.07 -26.23
N VAL A 106 28.43 22.11 -26.55
CA VAL A 106 27.89 22.78 -27.76
C VAL A 106 28.21 24.29 -27.74
N MET A 107 28.23 24.94 -26.58
CA MET A 107 28.56 26.37 -26.46
C MET A 107 30.07 26.70 -26.49
N ARG A 108 30.97 25.71 -26.62
CA ARG A 108 32.43 25.93 -26.70
C ARG A 108 33.04 25.56 -28.05
N GLY A 109 32.23 25.16 -29.01
CA GLY A 109 32.65 24.89 -30.39
C GLY A 109 32.16 25.98 -31.32
N ASP A 110 32.77 27.16 -31.27
CA ASP A 110 32.78 28.22 -32.31
C ASP A 110 34.11 29.00 -32.21
#